data_AF-A0A945JJA3-F1
#
_entry.id   AF-A0A945JJA3-F1
#
_cell.length_a   1.000
_cell.length_b   1.000
_cell.length_c   1.000
_cell.angle_alpha   90.00
_cell.angle_beta   90.00
_cell.angle_gamma   90.00
#
_symmetry.space_group_name_H-M   'P 1'
#
loop_
_entity.id
_entity.type
_entity.pdbx_description
1 polymer ?
#
loop_
_entity_poly.entity_id
_entity_poly.type
_entity_poly.pdbx_seq_one_letter_code
_entity_poly.pdbx_strand_id
1 'polypeptide(L)'
;ADLVLWNPAFFGAKPDVVLKCGTIAAAPMGDPNASIPTPQPVHYRPMFGAFGKSLTASSVTFVSQAGLDAGLGEKLGLDRQLLAVKNTRGGIGKKSMRLNDATPEIDVDPETYEVRANGELLTCEPADVLPLAQRYFLF
;
A
#
# COMPACT_ATOMS: atom_id res chain seq x y z
N ALA A 1 6.94 -9.79 7.99
CA ALA A 1 6.29 -8.76 8.83
C ALA A 1 6.38 -7.41 8.12
N ASP A 2 5.36 -7.07 7.35
CA ASP A 2 5.24 -5.75 6.72
C ASP A 2 4.26 -4.93 7.57
N LEU A 3 4.75 -3.82 8.14
CA LEU A 3 4.00 -3.02 9.11
C LEU A 3 4.22 -1.54 8.85
N VAL A 4 3.21 -0.74 9.16
CA VAL A 4 3.29 0.72 9.12
C VAL A 4 2.84 1.26 10.46
N LEU A 5 3.69 2.05 11.12
CA LEU A 5 3.38 2.70 12.39
C LEU A 5 2.94 4.13 12.11
N TRP A 6 1.98 4.59 12.90
CA TRP A 6 1.37 5.90 12.76
C TRP A 6 1.27 6.57 14.12
N ASN A 7 1.66 7.84 14.17
CA ASN A 7 1.08 8.75 15.15
C ASN A 7 -0.38 9.01 14.77
N PRO A 8 -1.36 8.85 15.69
CA PRO A 8 -2.79 9.07 15.39
C PRO A 8 -3.10 10.42 14.72
N ALA A 9 -2.37 11.49 15.05
CA ALA A 9 -2.57 12.82 14.46
C ALA A 9 -2.24 12.87 12.95
N PHE A 10 -1.46 11.92 12.45
CA PHE A 10 -1.02 11.83 11.05
C PHE A 10 -1.53 10.57 10.33
N PHE A 11 -2.43 9.81 10.97
CA PHE A 11 -2.97 8.57 10.43
C PHE A 11 -3.55 8.77 9.02
N GLY A 12 -3.08 7.97 8.06
CA GLY A 12 -3.49 8.06 6.65
C GLY A 12 -2.76 9.12 5.82
N ALA A 13 -2.06 10.07 6.45
CA ALA A 13 -1.31 11.12 5.75
C ALA A 13 0.21 10.87 5.68
N LYS A 14 0.88 10.78 6.84
CA LYS A 14 2.35 10.64 6.93
C LYS A 14 2.74 9.61 8.02
N PRO A 15 3.18 8.38 7.67
CA PRO A 15 3.53 7.34 8.66
C PRO A 15 4.86 7.61 9.38
N ASP A 16 4.98 7.16 10.63
CA ASP A 16 6.19 7.33 11.44
C ASP A 16 7.27 6.32 11.06
N VAL A 17 6.90 5.08 10.77
CA VAL A 17 7.85 4.01 10.43
C VAL A 17 7.23 3.07 9.41
N VAL A 18 7.97 2.75 8.35
CA VAL A 18 7.63 1.71 7.39
C VAL A 18 8.58 0.53 7.56
N LEU A 19 8.04 -0.61 8.00
CA LEU A 19 8.79 -1.86 8.12
C LEU A 19 8.49 -2.79 6.95
N LYS A 20 9.56 -3.35 6.39
CA LYS A 20 9.53 -4.35 5.34
C LYS A 20 10.24 -5.60 5.83
N CYS A 21 9.50 -6.71 5.85
CA CYS A 21 9.97 -8.00 6.37
C CYS A 21 10.69 -7.93 7.74
N GLY A 22 10.23 -7.03 8.63
CA GLY A 22 10.82 -6.86 9.97
C GLY A 22 11.96 -5.84 10.08
N THR A 23 12.36 -5.20 8.99
CA THR A 23 13.40 -4.16 8.98
C THR A 23 12.81 -2.81 8.59
N ILE A 24 13.25 -1.72 9.22
CA ILE A 24 12.81 -0.37 8.85
C ILE A 24 13.37 -0.03 7.47
N ALA A 25 12.49 0.24 6.52
CA ALA A 25 12.83 0.61 5.15
C ALA A 25 12.79 2.13 4.93
N ALA A 26 11.90 2.84 5.64
CA ALA A 26 11.79 4.29 5.58
C ALA A 26 11.23 4.87 6.88
N ALA A 27 11.68 6.08 7.22
CA ALA A 27 11.17 6.85 8.36
C ALA A 27 11.40 8.36 8.10
N PRO A 28 10.58 9.26 8.68
CA PRO A 28 10.89 10.68 8.74
C PRO A 28 12.08 10.87 9.68
N MET A 29 13.15 11.49 9.18
CA MET A 29 14.41 11.63 9.89
C MET A 29 14.95 13.04 9.71
N GLY A 30 15.38 13.62 10.83
CA GLY A 30 15.96 14.95 10.92
C GLY A 30 17.32 15.08 10.24
N ASP A 31 18.06 16.13 10.59
CA ASP A 31 19.45 16.31 10.15
C ASP A 31 20.36 15.18 10.72
N PRO A 32 21.02 14.37 9.86
CA PRO A 32 21.93 13.32 10.31
C PRO A 32 23.15 13.80 11.10
N ASN A 33 23.52 15.08 10.99
CA ASN A 33 24.64 15.67 11.73
C ASN A 33 24.23 16.32 13.06
N ALA A 34 22.94 16.30 13.41
CA ALA A 34 22.46 16.82 14.68
C ALA A 34 22.80 15.87 15.85
N SER A 35 22.66 16.37 17.09
CA SER A 35 22.96 15.59 18.30
C SER A 35 21.99 14.43 18.58
N ILE A 36 20.79 14.48 18.00
CA ILE A 36 19.72 13.49 18.10
C ILE A 36 18.92 13.48 16.78
N PRO A 37 18.06 12.49 16.49
CA PRO A 37 17.42 12.34 15.16
C PRO A 37 16.21 13.25 14.86
N THR A 38 15.74 14.03 15.85
CA THR A 38 14.52 14.87 15.75
C THR A 38 14.71 16.31 15.26
N PRO A 39 15.90 16.95 15.27
CA PRO A 39 16.12 18.29 14.76
C PRO A 39 15.86 18.41 13.25
N GLN A 40 15.30 19.55 12.86
CA GLN A 40 14.93 19.83 11.48
C GLN A 40 16.15 19.93 10.55
N PRO A 41 16.01 19.65 9.24
CA PRO A 41 14.76 19.32 8.54
C PRO A 41 14.40 17.83 8.63
N VAL A 42 13.17 17.55 9.07
CA VAL A 42 12.60 16.20 9.12
C VAL A 42 11.88 15.91 7.81
N HIS A 43 12.37 14.93 7.07
CA HIS A 43 11.70 14.40 5.88
C HIS A 43 11.95 12.89 5.76
N TYR A 44 11.19 12.21 4.89
CA TYR A 44 11.42 10.78 4.68
C TYR A 44 12.80 10.53 4.10
N ARG A 45 13.49 9.56 4.71
CA ARG A 45 14.76 9.05 4.22
C ARG A 45 14.69 7.52 4.14
N PRO A 46 15.37 6.89 3.17
CA PRO A 46 15.60 5.45 3.19
C PRO A 46 16.38 5.07 4.45
N MET A 47 15.98 3.97 5.08
CA MET A 47 16.63 3.40 6.27
C MET A 47 17.40 2.13 5.87
N PHE A 48 18.08 1.47 6.81
CA PHE A 48 18.95 0.33 6.50
C PHE A 48 18.28 -0.80 5.73
N GLY A 49 16.97 -1.03 5.91
CA GLY A 49 16.20 -2.00 5.14
C GLY A 49 16.09 -1.71 3.64
N ALA A 50 16.47 -0.51 3.21
CA ALA A 50 16.46 -0.09 1.80
C ALA A 50 17.84 -0.20 1.13
N PHE A 51 18.87 -0.72 1.80
CA PHE A 51 20.24 -0.72 1.28
C PHE A 51 20.86 -2.12 1.19
N GLY A 52 21.77 -2.29 0.23
CA GLY A 52 22.59 -3.48 0.06
C GLY A 52 21.78 -4.79 0.03
N LYS A 53 22.33 -5.84 0.67
CA LYS A 53 21.64 -7.14 0.81
C LYS A 53 20.45 -7.09 1.78
N SER A 54 20.35 -6.06 2.63
CA SER A 54 19.14 -5.88 3.45
C SER A 54 17.93 -5.57 2.58
N LEU A 55 18.07 -4.78 1.50
CA LEU A 55 16.99 -4.52 0.55
C LEU A 55 16.42 -5.83 0.00
N THR A 56 17.28 -6.75 -0.43
CA THR A 56 16.86 -8.00 -1.08
C THR A 56 16.33 -9.01 -0.07
N ALA A 57 16.88 -9.04 1.15
CA ALA A 57 16.37 -9.86 2.25
C ALA A 57 15.05 -9.34 2.83
N SER A 58 14.83 -8.03 2.79
CA SER A 58 13.63 -7.36 3.32
C SER A 58 12.53 -7.17 2.27
N SER A 59 12.62 -7.85 1.12
CA SER A 59 11.62 -7.76 0.06
C SER A 59 11.39 -9.10 -0.65
N VAL A 60 10.24 -9.20 -1.31
CA VAL A 60 9.86 -10.38 -2.10
C VAL A 60 9.42 -9.93 -3.49
N THR A 61 9.56 -10.81 -4.47
CA THR A 61 9.02 -10.60 -5.83
C THR A 61 8.00 -11.68 -6.11
N PHE A 62 6.76 -11.29 -6.38
CA PHE A 62 5.70 -12.24 -6.72
C PHE A 62 5.81 -12.63 -8.19
N VAL A 63 5.78 -13.95 -8.46
CA VAL A 63 5.89 -14.54 -9.80
C VAL A 63 4.77 -15.57 -10.02
N SER A 64 4.56 -16.02 -11.25
CA SER A 64 3.67 -17.17 -11.50
C SER A 64 4.28 -18.45 -10.95
N GLN A 65 3.44 -19.42 -10.56
CA GLN A 65 3.91 -20.74 -10.15
C GLN A 65 4.80 -21.38 -11.23
N ALA A 66 4.36 -21.33 -12.50
CA ALA A 66 5.13 -21.86 -13.62
C ALA A 66 6.51 -21.18 -13.79
N GLY A 67 6.61 -19.86 -13.54
CA GLY A 67 7.87 -19.15 -13.58
C GLY A 67 8.82 -19.59 -12.46
N LEU A 68 8.28 -19.74 -11.25
CA LEU A 68 9.06 -20.25 -10.11
C LEU A 68 9.58 -21.67 -10.39
N ASP A 69 8.71 -22.57 -10.88
CA ASP A 69 9.03 -23.97 -11.20
C ASP A 69 10.05 -24.07 -12.35
N ALA A 70 10.02 -23.12 -13.29
CA ALA A 70 10.97 -23.03 -14.40
C ALA A 70 12.35 -22.46 -13.98
N GLY A 71 12.61 -22.24 -12.68
CA GLY A 71 13.90 -21.75 -12.18
C GLY A 71 14.19 -20.29 -12.55
N LEU A 72 13.15 -19.45 -12.65
CA LEU A 72 13.29 -18.05 -13.08
C LEU A 72 14.32 -17.25 -12.26
N GLY A 73 14.39 -17.50 -10.95
CA GLY A 73 15.33 -16.82 -10.05
C GLY A 73 16.79 -17.04 -10.45
N GLU A 74 17.17 -18.30 -10.70
CA GLU A 74 18.54 -18.65 -11.11
C GLU A 74 18.85 -18.15 -12.51
N LYS A 75 17.92 -18.36 -13.47
CA LYS A 75 18.09 -17.95 -14.87
C LYS A 75 18.35 -16.46 -15.03
N LEU A 76 17.76 -15.64 -14.17
CA LEU A 76 17.88 -14.18 -14.19
C LEU A 76 18.83 -13.62 -13.13
N GLY A 77 19.45 -14.47 -12.29
CA GLY A 77 20.35 -14.03 -11.22
C GLY A 77 19.67 -13.15 -10.17
N LEU A 78 18.43 -13.47 -9.79
CA LEU A 78 17.65 -12.65 -8.84
C LEU A 78 18.04 -12.94 -7.39
N ASP A 79 18.38 -11.90 -6.64
CA ASP A 79 18.71 -11.98 -5.22
C ASP A 79 17.49 -11.96 -4.28
N ARG A 80 16.33 -11.45 -4.74
CA ARG A 80 15.12 -11.35 -3.92
C ARG A 80 14.42 -12.70 -3.83
N GLN A 81 13.80 -12.97 -2.68
CA GLN A 81 12.94 -14.15 -2.54
C GLN A 81 11.78 -14.07 -3.54
N LEU A 82 11.62 -15.12 -4.35
CA LEU A 82 10.48 -15.27 -5.25
C LEU A 82 9.34 -16.00 -4.56
N LEU A 83 8.13 -15.47 -4.67
CA LEU A 83 6.92 -16.10 -4.14
C LEU A 83 5.92 -16.35 -5.25
N ALA A 84 5.43 -17.58 -5.39
CA ALA A 84 4.41 -17.90 -6.37
C ALA A 84 3.05 -17.33 -5.94
N VAL A 85 2.42 -16.58 -6.86
CA VAL A 85 1.01 -16.20 -6.75
C VAL A 85 0.14 -17.45 -6.90
N LYS A 86 -0.82 -17.59 -6.00
CA LYS A 86 -1.71 -18.76 -5.91
C LYS A 86 -3.12 -18.36 -5.50
N ASN A 87 -4.07 -19.27 -5.73
CA ASN A 87 -5.50 -19.10 -5.41
C ASN A 87 -6.16 -17.85 -6.04
N THR A 88 -5.84 -17.56 -7.30
CA THR A 88 -6.49 -16.46 -8.06
C THR A 88 -7.79 -16.88 -8.74
N ARG A 89 -8.07 -18.19 -8.80
CA ARG A 89 -9.26 -18.79 -9.41
C ARG A 89 -9.94 -19.84 -8.51
N GLY A 90 -9.26 -20.29 -7.46
CA GLY A 90 -9.62 -21.46 -6.65
C GLY A 90 -10.71 -21.23 -5.60
N GLY A 91 -11.70 -20.38 -5.91
CA GLY A 91 -12.83 -20.10 -5.03
C GLY A 91 -12.84 -18.71 -4.39
N ILE A 92 -11.99 -17.78 -4.87
CA ILE A 92 -12.15 -16.36 -4.54
C ILE A 92 -13.20 -15.70 -5.45
N GLY A 93 -14.02 -14.82 -4.87
CA GLY A 93 -15.02 -14.03 -5.59
C GLY A 93 -15.44 -12.81 -4.77
N LYS A 94 -16.54 -12.13 -5.14
CA LYS A 94 -17.00 -10.94 -4.39
C LYS A 94 -17.24 -11.24 -2.91
N LYS A 95 -17.74 -12.45 -2.60
CA LYS A 95 -17.95 -12.97 -1.24
C LYS A 95 -16.69 -13.13 -0.39
N SER A 96 -15.51 -13.16 -1.00
CA SER A 96 -14.24 -13.25 -0.28
C SER A 96 -13.70 -11.90 0.19
N MET A 97 -14.29 -10.78 -0.26
CA MET A 97 -13.87 -9.43 0.11
C MET A 97 -14.30 -9.11 1.55
N ARG A 98 -13.34 -9.00 2.46
CA ARG A 98 -13.61 -8.71 3.87
C ARG A 98 -14.26 -7.34 4.03
N LEU A 99 -15.37 -7.29 4.77
CA LEU A 99 -16.17 -6.09 5.04
C LEU A 99 -16.77 -5.40 3.78
N ASN A 100 -16.65 -6.01 2.58
CA ASN A 100 -16.97 -5.36 1.30
C ASN A 100 -17.51 -6.36 0.26
N ASP A 101 -18.44 -7.23 0.64
CA ASP A 101 -18.89 -8.38 -0.17
C ASP A 101 -20.26 -8.21 -0.85
N ALA A 102 -20.82 -7.00 -0.80
CA ALA A 102 -22.14 -6.68 -1.36
C ALA A 102 -22.19 -6.88 -2.89
N THR A 103 -23.32 -7.41 -3.37
CA THR A 103 -23.62 -7.62 -4.80
C THR A 103 -25.02 -7.08 -5.11
N PRO A 104 -25.23 -5.75 -5.05
CA PRO A 104 -26.52 -5.16 -5.41
C PRO A 104 -26.78 -5.29 -6.91
N GLU A 105 -28.05 -5.21 -7.30
CA GLU A 105 -28.42 -4.92 -8.69
C GLU A 105 -28.10 -3.45 -8.96
N ILE A 106 -27.27 -3.20 -9.97
CA ILE A 106 -26.84 -1.85 -10.35
C ILE A 106 -27.44 -1.53 -11.72
N ASP A 107 -28.25 -0.49 -11.76
CA ASP A 107 -28.82 0.07 -12.98
C ASP A 107 -28.16 1.41 -13.29
N VAL A 108 -27.82 1.64 -14.56
CA VAL A 108 -27.30 2.92 -15.04
C VAL A 108 -28.14 3.36 -16.22
N ASP A 109 -28.79 4.51 -16.07
CA ASP A 109 -29.56 5.10 -17.17
C ASP A 109 -28.62 5.59 -18.28
N PRO A 110 -28.79 5.17 -19.54
CA PRO A 110 -27.83 5.46 -20.61
C PRO A 110 -27.87 6.90 -21.13
N GLU A 111 -28.92 7.67 -20.81
CA GLU A 111 -29.09 9.05 -21.26
C GLU A 111 -28.70 10.06 -20.19
N THR A 112 -29.09 9.80 -18.94
CA THR A 112 -28.90 10.70 -17.80
C THR A 112 -27.71 10.33 -16.91
N TYR A 113 -27.24 9.09 -17.01
CA TYR A 113 -26.20 8.50 -16.15
C TYR A 113 -26.58 8.40 -14.68
N GLU A 114 -27.88 8.45 -14.35
CA GLU A 114 -28.35 8.12 -13.02
C GLU A 114 -27.96 6.67 -12.67
N VAL A 115 -27.32 6.51 -11.51
CA VAL A 115 -26.92 5.19 -10.99
C VAL A 115 -27.87 4.81 -9.87
N ARG A 116 -28.47 3.62 -9.97
CA ARG A 116 -29.34 3.07 -8.93
C ARG A 116 -28.80 1.75 -8.40
N ALA A 117 -28.90 1.53 -7.09
CA ALA A 117 -28.63 0.25 -6.46
C ALA A 117 -29.92 -0.29 -5.84
N ASN A 118 -30.40 -1.44 -6.31
CA ASN A 118 -31.69 -2.02 -5.91
C ASN A 118 -32.84 -0.99 -6.03
N GLY A 119 -32.84 -0.20 -7.12
CA GLY A 119 -33.81 0.87 -7.39
C GLY A 119 -33.57 2.21 -6.67
N GLU A 120 -32.70 2.26 -5.67
CA GLU A 120 -32.37 3.50 -4.93
C GLU A 120 -31.32 4.34 -5.68
N LEU A 121 -31.63 5.62 -5.93
CA LEU A 121 -30.70 6.54 -6.60
C LEU A 121 -29.46 6.79 -5.73
N LEU A 122 -28.29 6.49 -6.28
CA LEU A 122 -27.00 6.78 -5.65
C LEU A 122 -26.52 8.15 -6.12
N THR A 123 -26.56 9.12 -5.22
CA THR A 123 -26.02 10.46 -5.45
C THR A 123 -25.41 11.02 -4.18
N CYS A 124 -24.50 11.98 -4.32
CA CYS A 124 -23.97 12.75 -3.21
C CYS A 124 -23.58 14.15 -3.68
N GLU A 125 -23.67 15.12 -2.77
CA GLU A 125 -23.16 16.45 -3.02
C GLU A 125 -21.63 16.44 -3.03
N PRO A 126 -20.99 17.26 -3.89
CA PRO A 126 -19.55 17.42 -3.85
C PRO A 126 -19.10 18.08 -2.54
N ALA A 127 -17.91 17.71 -2.05
CA ALA A 127 -17.30 18.34 -0.88
C ALA A 127 -16.36 19.48 -1.29
N ASP A 128 -16.52 20.66 -0.69
CA ASP A 128 -15.65 21.82 -0.95
C ASP A 128 -14.29 21.70 -0.25
N VAL A 129 -14.23 20.98 0.87
CA VAL A 129 -13.03 20.82 1.71
C VAL A 129 -12.95 19.40 2.23
N LEU A 130 -11.72 18.85 2.28
CA LEU A 130 -11.45 17.50 2.78
C LEU A 130 -10.49 17.49 3.98
N PRO A 131 -10.65 16.52 4.91
CA PRO A 131 -9.61 16.23 5.89
C PRO A 131 -8.37 15.64 5.19
N LEU A 132 -7.27 15.52 5.93
CA LEU A 132 -6.00 14.97 5.40
C LEU A 132 -5.49 15.69 4.13
N ALA A 133 -5.75 16.99 4.01
CA ALA A 133 -5.34 17.82 2.86
C ALA A 133 -4.44 18.98 3.31
N GLN A 134 -4.83 20.23 3.04
CA GLN A 134 -4.02 21.47 3.22
C GLN A 134 -3.29 21.60 4.56
N ARG A 135 -3.82 21.03 5.65
CA ARG A 135 -3.17 21.03 6.97
C ARG A 135 -1.81 20.30 6.99
N TYR A 136 -1.66 19.25 6.19
CA TYR A 136 -0.56 18.30 6.31
C TYR A 136 0.53 18.46 5.26
N PHE A 137 0.23 19.10 4.13
CA PHE A 137 1.11 19.14 2.96
C PHE A 137 1.58 20.56 2.68
N LEU A 138 2.88 20.69 2.36
CA LEU A 138 3.47 21.97 2.00
C LEU A 138 2.96 22.46 0.62
N PHE A 139 2.63 21.50 -0.25
CA PHE A 139 2.07 21.67 -1.57
C PHE A 139 1.00 20.60 -1.81
#